data_AF-A0A2P8GL09-F1
#
_entry.id   AF-A0A2P8GL09-F1
#
_cell.length_a   1.000
_cell.length_b   1.000
_cell.length_c   1.000
_cell.angle_alpha   90.00
_cell.angle_beta   90.00
_cell.angle_gamma   90.00
#
_symmetry.space_group_name_H-M   'P 1'
#
loop_
_entity.id
_entity.type
_entity.pdbx_description
1 polymer ?
#
loop_
_entity_poly.entity_id
_entity_poly.type
_entity_poly.pdbx_seq_one_letter_code
_entity_poly.pdbx_strand_id
1 'polypeptide(L)'
;MYFAPILPPIMKWITRERPKIDRLACPWLIRRFIDKDAEIIYAPFDQVTEKAKQLNAIPFDVPGVEFTHYGNHCTFDYFVQKYQIEDPAIHTLAIIVRGADTDHHELAAQSSGLWAISAGLAFNYPNDHDLLEKGMLIYDGLYSWAKHLQKEKHTQQPFENLLLNVFNTYLKSKPGAKKIPAWAKELKEIIQDHIDTSLSLKEISKDLEISPSYLSREFSKYFEDLSFGEYIRKQRIEKAIALMQSSGYSLTEIAYLTGFSDQSHFTRIFKKHTGKNPSDYRKKPAKK
;
A
#
# COMPACT_ATOMS: atom_id res chain seq x y z
N MET A 1 33.15 -52.02 10.60
CA MET A 1 33.14 -51.27 9.33
C MET A 1 31.97 -50.31 9.37
N TYR A 2 32.21 -49.01 9.54
CA TYR A 2 31.17 -48.01 9.42
C TYR A 2 30.94 -47.75 7.93
N PHE A 3 29.77 -48.12 7.41
CA PHE A 3 29.34 -47.68 6.09
C PHE A 3 29.07 -46.18 6.17
N ALA A 4 29.85 -45.38 5.43
CA ALA A 4 29.50 -43.98 5.22
C ALA A 4 28.15 -43.93 4.50
N PRO A 5 27.18 -43.13 4.97
CA PRO A 5 25.91 -42.98 4.26
C PRO A 5 26.20 -42.44 2.87
N ILE A 6 25.68 -43.14 1.85
CA ILE A 6 25.71 -42.66 0.46
C ILE A 6 24.89 -41.37 0.46
N LEU A 7 25.57 -40.23 0.37
CA LEU A 7 24.91 -38.94 0.23
C LEU A 7 24.05 -38.99 -1.04
N PRO A 8 22.83 -38.42 -1.02
CA PRO A 8 22.02 -38.32 -2.22
C PRO A 8 22.82 -37.60 -3.32
N PRO A 9 22.65 -37.98 -4.60
CA PRO A 9 23.40 -37.37 -5.69
C PRO A 9 23.09 -35.86 -5.75
N ILE A 10 24.14 -35.05 -5.86
CA ILE A 10 24.05 -33.59 -6.04
C ILE A 10 23.18 -33.29 -7.27
N MET A 11 22.12 -32.49 -7.09
CA MET A 11 21.28 -32.11 -8.21
C MET A 11 21.93 -31.00 -9.04
N LYS A 12 21.97 -31.20 -10.36
CA LYS A 12 22.41 -30.20 -11.31
C LYS A 12 21.20 -29.49 -11.90
N TRP A 13 21.22 -28.17 -11.90
CA TRP A 13 20.18 -27.32 -12.45
C TRP A 13 20.78 -26.44 -13.54
N ILE A 14 20.07 -26.27 -14.66
CA ILE A 14 20.59 -25.51 -15.79
C ILE A 14 19.57 -24.49 -16.30
N THR A 15 20.03 -23.30 -16.62
CA THR A 15 19.21 -22.25 -17.25
C THR A 15 20.05 -21.43 -18.24
N ARG A 16 19.41 -20.48 -18.92
CA ARG A 16 20.09 -19.59 -19.87
C ARG A 16 20.99 -18.57 -19.16
N GLU A 17 22.12 -18.28 -19.80
CA GLU A 17 23.10 -17.28 -19.40
C GLU A 17 22.52 -15.86 -19.30
N ARG A 18 23.28 -14.96 -18.66
CA ARG A 18 22.85 -13.58 -18.33
C ARG A 18 21.58 -13.57 -17.48
N PRO A 19 21.59 -14.23 -16.31
CA PRO A 19 20.44 -14.33 -15.43
C PRO A 19 20.04 -12.98 -14.87
N LYS A 20 18.74 -12.84 -14.63
CA LYS A 20 18.12 -11.74 -13.89
C LYS A 20 17.02 -12.34 -13.02
N ILE A 21 16.69 -11.65 -11.95
CA ILE A 21 15.51 -11.87 -11.08
C ILE A 21 15.21 -13.36 -10.89
N ASP A 22 14.30 -13.97 -11.65
CA ASP A 22 13.87 -15.36 -11.47
C ASP A 22 15.04 -16.37 -11.62
N ARG A 23 15.93 -16.16 -12.59
CA ARG A 23 17.14 -16.99 -12.80
C ARG A 23 18.26 -16.77 -11.77
N LEU A 24 18.05 -15.87 -10.81
CA LEU A 24 18.88 -15.68 -9.62
C LEU A 24 18.13 -16.15 -8.35
N ALA A 25 16.82 -15.87 -8.28
CA ALA A 25 15.94 -16.25 -7.19
C ALA A 25 15.77 -17.77 -7.08
N CYS A 26 15.55 -18.46 -8.20
CA CYS A 26 15.40 -19.91 -8.22
C CYS A 26 16.66 -20.64 -7.71
N PRO A 27 17.88 -20.35 -8.21
CA PRO A 27 19.12 -20.86 -7.61
C PRO A 27 19.25 -20.63 -6.10
N TRP A 28 18.86 -19.45 -5.62
CA TRP A 28 18.86 -19.16 -4.19
C TRP A 28 17.87 -20.04 -3.42
N LEU A 29 16.63 -20.16 -3.90
CA LEU A 29 15.60 -20.99 -3.29
C LEU A 29 16.02 -22.47 -3.27
N ILE A 30 16.58 -22.96 -4.38
CA ILE A 30 17.11 -24.32 -4.50
C ILE A 30 18.16 -24.56 -3.41
N ARG A 31 19.19 -23.71 -3.33
CA ARG A 31 20.30 -23.88 -2.38
C ARG A 31 19.91 -23.69 -0.92
N ARG A 32 18.81 -23.00 -0.62
CA ARG A 32 18.38 -22.73 0.76
C ARG A 32 17.31 -23.70 1.27
N PHE A 33 16.45 -24.22 0.39
CA PHE A 33 15.25 -24.96 0.78
C PHE A 33 15.09 -26.34 0.13
N ILE A 34 15.81 -26.62 -0.96
CA ILE A 34 15.60 -27.86 -1.75
C ILE A 34 16.85 -28.74 -1.69
N ASP A 35 18.00 -28.23 -2.12
CA ASP A 35 19.28 -28.94 -2.13
C ASP A 35 20.43 -27.95 -1.92
N LYS A 36 21.04 -28.02 -0.74
CA LYS A 36 22.13 -27.14 -0.32
C LYS A 36 23.40 -27.27 -1.16
N ASP A 37 23.60 -28.42 -1.79
CA ASP A 37 24.81 -28.74 -2.55
C ASP A 37 24.57 -28.60 -4.06
N ALA A 38 23.39 -28.11 -4.48
CA ALA A 38 22.99 -27.99 -5.88
C ALA A 38 23.99 -27.19 -6.75
N GLU A 39 24.37 -27.80 -7.87
CA GLU A 39 25.19 -27.19 -8.92
C GLU A 39 24.29 -26.42 -9.89
N ILE A 40 24.56 -25.14 -10.09
CA ILE A 40 23.79 -24.27 -10.98
C ILE A 40 24.64 -23.98 -12.22
N ILE A 41 24.08 -24.23 -13.40
CA ILE A 41 24.78 -24.15 -14.68
C ILE A 41 24.09 -23.12 -15.56
N TYR A 42 24.89 -22.23 -16.14
CA TYR A 42 24.44 -21.26 -17.13
C TYR A 42 24.96 -21.63 -18.52
N ALA A 43 24.10 -21.56 -19.53
CA ALA A 43 24.45 -21.86 -20.91
C ALA A 43 23.76 -20.92 -21.90
N PRO A 44 24.28 -20.77 -23.13
CA PRO A 44 23.55 -20.12 -24.22
C PRO A 44 22.16 -20.72 -24.38
N PHE A 45 21.16 -19.86 -24.64
CA PHE A 45 19.74 -20.25 -24.64
C PHE A 45 19.44 -21.43 -25.56
N ASP A 46 20.03 -21.45 -26.74
CA ASP A 46 19.91 -22.50 -27.76
C ASP A 46 20.56 -23.83 -27.35
N GLN A 47 21.44 -23.82 -26.36
CA GLN A 47 22.17 -25.00 -25.88
C GLN A 47 21.61 -25.59 -24.58
N VAL A 48 20.70 -24.90 -23.88
CA VAL A 48 20.21 -25.32 -22.55
C VAL A 48 19.65 -26.74 -22.60
N THR A 49 18.77 -27.05 -23.55
CA THR A 49 18.11 -28.36 -23.64
C THR A 49 19.09 -29.49 -23.96
N GLU A 50 20.05 -29.25 -24.85
CA GLU A 50 21.05 -30.25 -25.22
C GLU A 50 22.00 -30.52 -24.04
N LYS A 51 22.53 -29.46 -23.42
CA LYS A 51 23.42 -29.57 -22.26
C LYS A 51 22.72 -30.18 -21.04
N ALA A 52 21.43 -29.88 -20.82
CA ALA A 52 20.64 -30.50 -19.77
C ALA A 52 20.67 -32.03 -19.88
N LYS A 53 20.49 -32.58 -21.09
CA LYS A 53 20.56 -34.03 -21.34
C LYS A 53 21.97 -34.57 -21.13
N GLN A 54 22.99 -33.88 -21.67
CA GLN A 54 24.39 -34.32 -21.58
C GLN A 54 24.89 -34.36 -20.12
N LEU A 55 24.48 -33.38 -19.31
CA LEU A 55 24.93 -33.23 -17.94
C LEU A 55 24.00 -33.89 -16.92
N ASN A 56 22.90 -34.49 -17.38
CA ASN A 56 21.80 -34.98 -16.52
C ASN A 56 21.33 -33.88 -15.54
N ALA A 57 21.17 -32.67 -16.04
CA ALA A 57 20.75 -31.49 -15.29
C ALA A 57 19.27 -31.15 -15.56
N ILE A 58 18.59 -30.65 -14.54
CA ILE A 58 17.18 -30.26 -14.60
C ILE A 58 17.10 -28.82 -15.16
N PRO A 59 16.49 -28.62 -16.35
CA PRO A 59 16.38 -27.29 -16.93
C PRO A 59 15.24 -26.49 -16.28
N PHE A 60 15.44 -25.19 -16.11
CA PHE A 60 14.43 -24.27 -15.59
C PHE A 60 14.50 -22.87 -16.24
N ASP A 61 13.40 -22.11 -16.13
CA ASP A 61 13.20 -20.79 -16.76
C ASP A 61 13.57 -20.76 -18.25
N VAL A 62 13.07 -21.77 -18.98
CA VAL A 62 13.12 -21.83 -20.44
C VAL A 62 11.79 -22.38 -20.99
N PRO A 63 11.44 -22.13 -22.26
CA PRO A 63 10.22 -22.68 -22.84
C PRO A 63 10.22 -24.22 -22.89
N GLY A 64 9.09 -24.83 -22.58
CA GLY A 64 8.85 -26.27 -22.80
C GLY A 64 9.45 -27.22 -21.75
N VAL A 65 9.91 -26.70 -20.60
CA VAL A 65 10.39 -27.51 -19.47
C VAL A 65 9.40 -27.45 -18.30
N GLU A 66 9.51 -28.38 -17.35
CA GLU A 66 8.62 -28.45 -16.19
C GLU A 66 8.76 -27.22 -15.26
N PHE A 67 9.99 -26.80 -14.97
CA PHE A 67 10.25 -25.65 -14.11
C PHE A 67 10.26 -24.37 -14.95
N THR A 68 9.08 -23.82 -15.20
CA THR A 68 8.90 -22.62 -16.04
C THR A 68 7.76 -21.73 -15.53
N HIS A 69 7.43 -20.69 -16.29
CA HIS A 69 6.31 -19.79 -16.01
C HIS A 69 4.95 -20.44 -16.29
N TYR A 70 3.97 -20.17 -15.43
CA TYR A 70 2.60 -20.67 -15.59
C TYR A 70 1.55 -19.57 -15.35
N GLY A 71 0.94 -19.10 -16.43
CA GLY A 71 -0.02 -17.98 -16.36
C GLY A 71 0.65 -16.72 -15.81
N ASN A 72 0.13 -16.20 -14.70
CA ASN A 72 0.68 -15.02 -14.02
C ASN A 72 1.74 -15.37 -12.94
N HIS A 73 2.25 -16.60 -12.92
CA HIS A 73 3.25 -17.07 -11.96
C HIS A 73 4.60 -17.26 -12.65
N CYS A 74 5.68 -16.80 -11.99
CA CYS A 74 7.05 -17.00 -12.44
C CYS A 74 7.58 -18.39 -12.05
N THR A 75 8.78 -18.75 -12.48
CA THR A 75 9.39 -20.06 -12.16
C THR A 75 9.60 -20.22 -10.66
N PHE A 76 9.94 -19.15 -9.93
CA PHE A 76 10.06 -19.19 -8.47
C PHE A 76 8.76 -19.64 -7.78
N ASP A 77 7.62 -19.13 -8.24
CA ASP A 77 6.31 -19.56 -7.72
C ASP A 77 6.07 -21.05 -7.94
N TYR A 78 6.46 -21.56 -9.12
CA TYR A 78 6.33 -22.98 -9.43
C TYR A 78 7.19 -23.84 -8.49
N PHE A 79 8.43 -23.43 -8.19
CA PHE A 79 9.26 -24.12 -7.21
C PHE A 79 8.61 -24.17 -5.83
N VAL A 80 8.08 -23.03 -5.35
CA VAL A 80 7.38 -22.95 -4.06
C VAL A 80 6.21 -23.92 -4.01
N GLN A 81 5.41 -23.98 -5.08
CA GLN A 81 4.27 -24.88 -5.18
C GLN A 81 4.70 -26.35 -5.27
N LYS A 82 5.64 -26.67 -6.17
CA LYS A 82 6.11 -28.04 -6.47
C LYS A 82 6.70 -28.71 -5.23
N TYR A 83 7.50 -27.97 -4.48
CA TYR A 83 8.16 -28.45 -3.27
C TYR A 83 7.38 -28.17 -1.97
N GLN A 84 6.16 -27.63 -2.08
CA GLN A 84 5.26 -27.37 -0.95
C GLN A 84 5.94 -26.56 0.17
N ILE A 85 6.64 -25.50 -0.19
CA ILE A 85 7.36 -24.67 0.78
C ILE A 85 6.35 -23.81 1.55
N GLU A 86 6.22 -24.04 2.87
CA GLU A 86 5.21 -23.38 3.71
C GLU A 86 5.72 -22.12 4.46
N ASP A 87 7.00 -21.75 4.34
CA ASP A 87 7.56 -20.60 5.05
C ASP A 87 6.88 -19.28 4.57
N PRO A 88 6.17 -18.54 5.46
CA PRO A 88 5.49 -17.30 5.07
C PRO A 88 6.41 -16.22 4.52
N ALA A 89 7.68 -16.21 4.94
CA ALA A 89 8.68 -15.29 4.38
C ALA A 89 8.95 -15.62 2.91
N ILE A 90 8.94 -16.91 2.54
CA ILE A 90 9.08 -17.35 1.14
C ILE A 90 7.86 -16.96 0.31
N HIS A 91 6.64 -17.04 0.87
CA HIS A 91 5.45 -16.55 0.17
C HIS A 91 5.49 -15.04 -0.06
N THR A 92 6.04 -14.28 0.90
CA THR A 92 6.29 -12.85 0.71
C THR A 92 7.30 -12.61 -0.42
N LEU A 93 8.41 -13.35 -0.43
CA LEU A 93 9.42 -13.26 -1.48
C LEU A 93 8.85 -13.64 -2.85
N ALA A 94 7.99 -14.64 -2.93
CA ALA A 94 7.36 -15.08 -4.17
C ALA A 94 6.57 -13.93 -4.84
N ILE A 95 5.82 -13.13 -4.06
CA ILE A 95 5.11 -11.95 -4.58
C ILE A 95 6.11 -10.89 -5.09
N ILE A 96 7.19 -10.63 -4.35
CA ILE A 96 8.21 -9.65 -4.71
C ILE A 96 8.91 -10.05 -6.02
N VAL A 97 9.37 -11.31 -6.10
CA VAL A 97 10.05 -11.88 -7.27
C VAL A 97 9.14 -11.85 -8.47
N ARG A 98 7.90 -12.35 -8.34
CA ARG A 98 6.89 -12.33 -9.41
C ARG A 98 6.67 -10.92 -9.93
N GLY A 99 6.44 -9.94 -9.05
CA GLY A 99 6.24 -8.55 -9.46
C GLY A 99 7.45 -7.97 -10.20
N ALA A 100 8.67 -8.29 -9.76
CA ALA A 100 9.89 -7.82 -10.41
C ALA A 100 10.14 -8.50 -11.77
N ASP A 101 9.87 -9.79 -11.87
CA ASP A 101 10.20 -10.59 -13.06
C ASP A 101 9.18 -10.42 -14.20
N THR A 102 7.92 -10.15 -13.84
CA THR A 102 6.82 -9.99 -14.79
C THR A 102 6.48 -8.54 -15.13
N ASP A 103 7.35 -7.58 -14.74
CA ASP A 103 7.14 -6.12 -14.86
C ASP A 103 5.86 -5.59 -14.16
N HIS A 104 5.22 -6.40 -13.30
CA HIS A 104 4.09 -6.04 -12.45
C HIS A 104 4.55 -5.51 -11.09
N HIS A 105 5.29 -4.40 -11.12
CA HIS A 105 5.93 -3.83 -9.93
C HIS A 105 4.96 -3.39 -8.82
N GLU A 106 3.68 -3.24 -9.14
CA GLU A 106 2.61 -2.93 -8.18
C GLU A 106 2.30 -4.08 -7.22
N LEU A 107 2.72 -5.31 -7.52
CA LEU A 107 2.44 -6.48 -6.66
C LEU A 107 3.11 -6.38 -5.29
N ALA A 108 4.28 -5.76 -5.21
CA ALA A 108 4.95 -5.45 -3.95
C ALA A 108 5.83 -4.20 -4.11
N ALA A 109 5.86 -3.34 -3.09
CA ALA A 109 6.66 -2.12 -3.11
C ALA A 109 8.17 -2.38 -3.37
N GLN A 110 8.65 -3.56 -3.01
CA GLN A 110 10.03 -4.01 -3.17
C GLN A 110 10.35 -4.43 -4.62
N SER A 111 9.36 -4.73 -5.46
CA SER A 111 9.56 -5.33 -6.79
C SER A 111 10.34 -4.40 -7.72
N SER A 112 9.98 -3.12 -7.84
CA SER A 112 10.74 -2.14 -8.64
C SER A 112 12.21 -2.05 -8.21
N GLY A 113 12.45 -2.09 -6.90
CA GLY A 113 13.80 -2.01 -6.33
C GLY A 113 14.62 -3.26 -6.65
N LEU A 114 14.01 -4.44 -6.49
CA LEU A 114 14.64 -5.71 -6.85
C LEU A 114 14.98 -5.74 -8.34
N TRP A 115 14.06 -5.36 -9.22
CA TRP A 115 14.31 -5.25 -10.66
C TRP A 115 15.51 -4.33 -10.95
N ALA A 116 15.54 -3.12 -10.38
CA ALA A 116 16.60 -2.15 -10.62
C ALA A 116 17.98 -2.67 -10.16
N ILE A 117 18.03 -3.28 -8.98
CA ILE A 117 19.26 -3.88 -8.43
C ILE A 117 19.71 -5.05 -9.31
N SER A 118 18.82 -6.00 -9.64
CA SER A 118 19.15 -7.17 -10.46
C SER A 118 19.61 -6.77 -11.86
N ALA A 119 18.97 -5.79 -12.50
CA ALA A 119 19.39 -5.27 -13.80
C ALA A 119 20.78 -4.62 -13.73
N GLY A 120 21.04 -3.80 -12.71
CA GLY A 120 22.34 -3.18 -12.48
C GLY A 120 23.45 -4.19 -12.20
N LEU A 121 23.19 -5.21 -11.38
CA LEU A 121 24.13 -6.30 -11.14
C LEU A 121 24.44 -7.08 -12.43
N ALA A 122 23.41 -7.43 -13.20
CA ALA A 122 23.60 -8.13 -14.47
C ALA A 122 24.36 -7.31 -15.52
N PHE A 123 24.34 -5.98 -15.43
CA PHE A 123 25.18 -5.10 -16.26
C PHE A 123 26.63 -5.09 -15.76
N ASN A 124 26.84 -4.96 -14.45
CA ASN A 124 28.17 -4.79 -13.85
C ASN A 124 29.00 -6.08 -13.77
N TYR A 125 28.36 -7.25 -13.71
CA TYR A 125 29.03 -8.54 -13.55
C TYR A 125 28.83 -9.41 -14.79
N PRO A 126 29.85 -9.51 -15.68
CA PRO A 126 29.70 -10.29 -16.91
C PRO A 126 29.72 -11.81 -16.70
N ASN A 127 30.34 -12.29 -15.62
CA ASN A 127 30.39 -13.69 -15.25
C ASN A 127 29.12 -14.07 -14.47
N ASP A 128 28.38 -15.07 -14.95
CA ASP A 128 27.09 -15.45 -14.39
C ASP A 128 27.20 -16.08 -12.99
N HIS A 129 28.30 -16.77 -12.67
CA HIS A 129 28.51 -17.33 -11.34
C HIS A 129 28.87 -16.23 -10.32
N ASP A 130 29.70 -15.26 -10.70
CA ASP A 130 29.98 -14.10 -9.84
C ASP A 130 28.70 -13.29 -9.59
N LEU A 131 27.88 -13.11 -10.63
CA LEU A 131 26.57 -12.49 -10.55
C LEU A 131 25.63 -13.26 -9.63
N LEU A 132 25.58 -14.58 -9.74
CA LEU A 132 24.80 -15.44 -8.84
C LEU A 132 25.22 -15.24 -7.39
N GLU A 133 26.52 -15.27 -7.08
CA GLU A 133 27.02 -15.05 -5.70
C GLU A 133 26.61 -13.68 -5.14
N LYS A 134 26.56 -12.63 -5.97
CA LYS A 134 26.02 -11.32 -5.54
C LYS A 134 24.50 -11.35 -5.35
N GLY A 135 23.79 -12.05 -6.24
CA GLY A 135 22.35 -12.28 -6.12
C GLY A 135 21.98 -12.99 -4.83
N MET A 136 22.75 -14.01 -4.42
CA MET A 136 22.51 -14.77 -3.18
C MET A 136 22.40 -13.84 -1.96
N LEU A 137 23.27 -12.83 -1.86
CA LEU A 137 23.27 -11.87 -0.76
C LEU A 137 21.99 -11.01 -0.74
N ILE A 138 21.48 -10.63 -1.92
CA ILE A 138 20.24 -9.85 -2.03
C ILE A 138 19.06 -10.67 -1.53
N TYR A 139 18.95 -11.94 -1.95
CA TYR A 139 17.86 -12.81 -1.52
C TYR A 139 17.97 -13.23 -0.05
N ASP A 140 19.18 -13.47 0.48
CA ASP A 140 19.38 -13.68 1.93
C ASP A 140 18.93 -12.46 2.74
N GLY A 141 19.21 -11.25 2.24
CA GLY A 141 18.75 -9.99 2.85
C GLY A 141 17.23 -9.80 2.78
N LEU A 142 16.64 -10.01 1.59
CA LEU A 142 15.18 -9.94 1.41
C LEU A 142 14.46 -10.97 2.27
N TYR A 143 14.97 -12.20 2.35
CA TYR A 143 14.41 -13.25 3.18
C TYR A 143 14.47 -12.89 4.66
N SER A 144 15.62 -12.43 5.13
CA SER A 144 15.81 -12.00 6.53
C SER A 144 14.89 -10.83 6.87
N TRP A 145 14.74 -9.86 5.96
CA TRP A 145 13.78 -8.78 6.10
C TRP A 145 12.34 -9.32 6.17
N ALA A 146 11.95 -10.18 5.24
CA ALA A 146 10.60 -10.76 5.19
C ALA A 146 10.28 -11.59 6.43
N LYS A 147 11.27 -12.28 7.01
CA LYS A 147 11.10 -13.17 8.16
C LYS A 147 11.11 -12.43 9.50
N HIS A 148 11.93 -11.39 9.63
CA HIS A 148 12.24 -10.79 10.92
C HIS A 148 11.92 -9.29 11.01
N LEU A 149 12.02 -8.55 9.89
CA LEU A 149 12.13 -7.09 9.93
C LEU A 149 10.96 -6.35 9.27
N GLN A 150 9.92 -7.04 8.77
CA GLN A 150 8.78 -6.37 8.11
C GLN A 150 8.09 -5.30 8.98
N LYS A 151 8.13 -5.48 10.31
CA LYS A 151 7.52 -4.54 11.28
C LYS A 151 8.47 -3.43 11.73
N GLU A 152 9.76 -3.53 11.39
CA GLU A 152 10.73 -2.51 11.76
C GLU A 152 10.55 -1.27 10.88
N LYS A 153 10.44 -0.12 11.54
CA LYS A 153 10.40 1.17 10.85
C LYS A 153 11.80 1.77 10.92
N HIS A 154 12.43 1.99 9.76
CA HIS A 154 13.73 2.68 9.68
C HIS A 154 13.67 4.15 10.12
N THR A 155 12.46 4.72 10.15
CA THR A 155 12.24 5.99 10.81
C THR A 155 12.27 5.75 12.32
N GLN A 156 13.42 5.97 12.97
CA GLN A 156 13.32 6.70 14.22
C GLN A 156 12.65 8.01 13.82
N GLN A 157 11.50 8.30 14.40
CA GLN A 157 10.75 9.51 14.07
C GLN A 157 11.04 10.55 15.16
N PRO A 158 12.24 11.16 15.21
CA PRO A 158 12.42 12.31 16.08
C PRO A 158 11.45 13.42 15.69
N PHE A 159 11.04 13.50 14.42
CA PHE A 159 10.01 14.45 13.98
C PHE A 159 8.59 14.07 14.43
N GLU A 160 8.13 12.81 14.32
CA GLU A 160 6.81 12.46 14.89
C GLU A 160 6.82 12.61 16.41
N ASN A 161 7.89 12.22 17.10
CA ASN A 161 8.00 12.45 18.54
C ASN A 161 8.08 13.93 18.90
N LEU A 162 8.74 14.76 18.07
CA LEU A 162 8.77 16.21 18.24
C LEU A 162 7.40 16.82 17.95
N LEU A 163 6.70 16.39 16.90
CA LEU A 163 5.34 16.80 16.58
C LEU A 163 4.39 16.40 17.69
N LEU A 164 4.45 15.16 18.16
CA LEU A 164 3.67 14.66 19.29
C LEU A 164 4.00 15.44 20.57
N ASN A 165 5.28 15.77 20.82
CA ASN A 165 5.66 16.58 21.97
C ASN A 165 5.20 18.02 21.85
N VAL A 166 5.32 18.66 20.68
CA VAL A 166 4.81 20.02 20.42
C VAL A 166 3.28 20.03 20.55
N PHE A 167 2.61 19.03 19.98
CA PHE A 167 1.16 18.88 20.04
C PHE A 167 0.69 18.63 21.48
N ASN A 168 1.34 17.72 22.21
CA ASN A 168 1.05 17.46 23.62
C ASN A 168 1.38 18.65 24.51
N THR A 169 2.46 19.39 24.21
CA THR A 169 2.82 20.61 24.92
C THR A 169 1.78 21.68 24.66
N TYR A 170 1.34 21.89 23.42
CA TYR A 170 0.27 22.82 23.05
C TYR A 170 -1.08 22.45 23.67
N LEU A 171 -1.43 21.16 23.70
CA LEU A 171 -2.64 20.65 24.35
C LEU A 171 -2.58 20.83 25.88
N LYS A 172 -1.41 20.63 26.49
CA LYS A 172 -1.20 20.84 27.93
C LYS A 172 -1.05 22.32 28.30
N SER A 173 -0.56 23.15 27.38
CA SER A 173 -0.30 24.58 27.60
C SER A 173 -1.48 25.48 27.27
N LYS A 174 -2.61 24.95 26.78
CA LYS A 174 -3.88 25.67 26.82
C LYS A 174 -4.44 25.62 28.25
N PRO A 175 -4.44 26.72 29.01
CA PRO A 175 -5.14 26.77 30.28
C PRO A 175 -6.63 26.73 29.95
N GLY A 176 -7.30 25.62 30.26
CA GLY A 176 -8.76 25.50 30.14
C GLY A 176 -9.28 24.61 29.02
N ALA A 177 -8.56 23.56 28.61
CA ALA A 177 -9.19 22.47 27.85
C ALA A 177 -10.26 21.79 28.72
N LYS A 178 -11.49 22.31 28.67
CA LYS A 178 -12.66 21.68 29.28
C LYS A 178 -12.76 20.26 28.71
N LYS A 179 -12.89 19.28 29.59
CA LYS A 179 -13.12 17.87 29.24
C LYS A 179 -14.25 17.83 28.20
N ILE A 180 -13.95 17.37 26.99
CA ILE A 180 -14.97 17.29 25.92
C ILE A 180 -16.07 16.34 26.42
N PRO A 181 -17.33 16.80 26.55
CA PRO A 181 -18.42 15.95 26.99
C PRO A 181 -18.67 14.80 25.99
N ALA A 182 -19.14 13.65 26.47
CA ALA A 182 -19.48 12.51 25.62
C ALA A 182 -20.47 12.90 24.50
N TRP A 183 -21.51 13.66 24.85
CA TRP A 183 -22.51 14.17 23.90
C TRP A 183 -21.89 14.98 22.75
N ALA A 184 -20.80 15.71 22.98
CA ALA A 184 -20.16 16.52 21.95
C ALA A 184 -19.37 15.65 20.95
N LYS A 185 -18.83 14.50 21.40
CA LYS A 185 -18.19 13.53 20.53
C LYS A 185 -19.23 12.80 19.67
N GLU A 186 -20.29 12.29 20.29
CA GLU A 186 -21.39 11.59 19.60
C GLU A 186 -22.10 12.51 18.60
N LEU A 187 -22.35 13.77 18.98
CA LEU A 187 -22.92 14.77 18.08
C LEU A 187 -22.08 14.96 16.80
N LYS A 188 -20.76 14.90 16.91
CA LYS A 188 -19.87 15.06 15.74
C LYS A 188 -20.04 13.91 14.76
N GLU A 189 -20.19 12.69 15.25
CA GLU A 189 -20.46 11.49 14.45
C GLU A 189 -21.84 11.59 13.78
N ILE A 190 -22.89 11.96 14.53
CA ILE A 190 -24.23 12.18 13.99
C ILE A 190 -24.24 13.22 12.86
N ILE A 191 -23.55 14.35 13.06
CA ILE A 191 -23.46 15.41 12.03
C ILE A 191 -22.75 14.91 10.77
N GLN A 192 -21.72 14.07 10.90
CA GLN A 192 -21.01 13.52 9.74
C GLN A 192 -21.90 12.58 8.93
N ASP A 193 -22.66 11.71 9.61
CA ASP A 193 -23.50 10.69 8.96
C ASP A 193 -24.77 11.28 8.30
N HIS A 194 -25.27 12.42 8.80
CA HIS A 194 -26.57 12.96 8.39
C HIS A 194 -26.49 14.35 7.72
N ILE A 195 -25.30 14.79 7.30
CA ILE A 195 -25.08 16.19 6.87
C ILE A 195 -25.94 16.64 5.68
N ASP A 196 -26.34 15.70 4.82
CA ASP A 196 -27.16 15.87 3.62
C ASP A 196 -28.66 15.74 3.87
N THR A 197 -29.09 15.44 5.09
CA THR A 197 -30.50 15.36 5.48
C THR A 197 -30.92 16.57 6.33
N SER A 198 -32.22 16.75 6.55
CA SER A 198 -32.73 17.80 7.43
C SER A 198 -32.44 17.47 8.89
N LEU A 199 -31.30 17.94 9.40
CA LEU A 199 -30.93 17.81 10.81
C LEU A 199 -31.59 18.91 11.65
N SER A 200 -32.48 18.55 12.57
CA SER A 200 -32.99 19.48 13.58
C SER A 200 -32.30 19.29 14.92
N LEU A 201 -32.04 20.41 15.61
CA LEU A 201 -31.46 20.39 16.96
C LEU A 201 -32.35 19.63 17.94
N LYS A 202 -33.68 19.62 17.73
CA LYS A 202 -34.66 18.93 18.57
C LYS A 202 -34.53 17.40 18.48
N GLU A 203 -34.37 16.86 17.28
CA GLU A 203 -34.20 15.42 17.07
C GLU A 203 -32.87 14.96 17.67
N ILE A 204 -31.78 15.66 17.36
CA ILE A 204 -30.46 15.27 17.85
C ILE A 204 -30.37 15.36 19.39
N SER A 205 -31.02 16.36 19.99
CA SER A 205 -31.09 16.46 21.44
C SER A 205 -31.77 15.25 22.08
N LYS A 206 -32.79 14.69 21.42
CA LYS A 206 -33.49 13.49 21.87
C LYS A 206 -32.58 12.26 21.79
N ASP A 207 -31.85 12.10 20.69
CA ASP A 207 -30.94 10.97 20.46
C ASP A 207 -29.75 10.98 21.43
N LEU A 208 -29.28 12.18 21.81
CA LEU A 208 -28.20 12.39 22.78
C LEU A 208 -28.69 12.44 24.24
N GLU A 209 -29.99 12.24 24.48
CA GLU A 209 -30.62 12.33 25.81
C GLU A 209 -30.33 13.64 26.59
N ILE A 210 -30.20 14.76 25.88
CA ILE A 210 -29.96 16.10 26.45
C ILE A 210 -31.05 17.09 26.05
N SER A 211 -31.22 18.17 26.83
CA SER A 211 -32.22 19.18 26.46
C SER A 211 -31.76 20.04 25.27
N PRO A 212 -32.65 20.41 24.32
CA PRO A 212 -32.34 21.33 23.21
C PRO A 212 -31.75 22.66 23.67
N SER A 213 -32.25 23.19 24.78
CA SER A 213 -31.79 24.45 25.37
C SER A 213 -30.38 24.35 25.96
N TYR A 214 -29.98 23.18 26.45
CA TYR A 214 -28.63 22.92 26.92
C TYR A 214 -27.68 22.73 25.73
N LEU A 215 -28.07 21.89 24.76
CA LEU A 215 -27.28 21.65 23.56
C LEU A 215 -26.98 22.96 22.82
N SER A 216 -28.00 23.79 22.56
CA SER A 216 -27.84 25.08 21.87
C SER A 216 -26.88 26.03 22.60
N ARG A 217 -26.94 26.08 23.95
CA ARG A 217 -26.08 26.95 24.78
C ARG A 217 -24.63 26.46 24.84
N GLU A 218 -24.42 25.15 24.89
CA GLU A 218 -23.09 24.58 25.02
C GLU A 218 -22.40 24.32 23.68
N PHE A 219 -23.15 24.24 22.58
CA PHE A 219 -22.63 23.85 21.26
C PHE A 219 -21.43 24.71 20.82
N SER A 220 -21.56 26.04 20.82
CA SER A 220 -20.50 26.92 20.31
C SER A 220 -19.17 26.72 21.02
N LYS A 221 -19.18 26.38 22.32
CA LYS A 221 -17.98 26.14 23.12
C LYS A 221 -17.11 24.99 22.62
N TYR A 222 -17.70 24.05 21.86
CA TYR A 222 -17.01 22.86 21.35
C TYR A 222 -16.94 22.81 19.83
N PHE A 223 -17.69 23.66 19.12
CA PHE A 223 -17.82 23.64 17.65
C PHE A 223 -17.51 25.02 17.04
N GLU A 224 -16.24 25.43 17.12
CA GLU A 224 -15.67 26.63 16.48
C GLU A 224 -16.34 27.97 16.83
N ASP A 225 -16.93 28.08 18.03
CA ASP A 225 -17.68 29.26 18.45
C ASP A 225 -18.86 29.61 17.52
N LEU A 226 -19.33 28.63 16.72
CA LEU A 226 -20.47 28.78 15.82
C LEU A 226 -21.77 28.30 16.46
N SER A 227 -22.91 28.87 16.04
CA SER A 227 -24.20 28.24 16.34
C SER A 227 -24.36 26.93 15.56
N PHE A 228 -25.21 26.01 16.05
CA PHE A 228 -25.49 24.74 15.39
C PHE A 228 -25.83 24.90 13.90
N GLY A 229 -26.75 25.82 13.56
CA GLY A 229 -27.14 26.05 12.18
C GLY A 229 -26.04 26.69 11.31
N GLU A 230 -25.12 27.46 11.89
CA GLU A 230 -23.95 27.97 11.16
C GLU A 230 -22.94 26.86 10.88
N TYR A 231 -22.68 26.02 11.88
CA TYR A 231 -21.78 24.87 11.74
C TYR A 231 -22.29 23.88 10.68
N ILE A 232 -23.56 23.49 10.72
CA ILE A 232 -24.16 22.62 9.69
C ILE A 232 -24.02 23.24 8.29
N ARG A 233 -24.32 24.53 8.14
CA ARG A 233 -24.17 25.22 6.85
C ARG A 233 -22.72 25.23 6.39
N LYS A 234 -21.76 25.48 7.27
CA LYS A 234 -20.32 25.40 6.96
C LYS A 234 -19.96 24.01 6.42
N GLN A 235 -20.27 22.95 7.17
CA GLN A 235 -19.98 21.58 6.76
C GLN A 235 -20.61 21.21 5.40
N ARG A 236 -21.84 21.66 5.13
CA ARG A 236 -22.51 21.44 3.84
C ARG A 236 -21.82 22.16 2.69
N ILE A 237 -21.32 23.38 2.91
CA ILE A 237 -20.54 24.11 1.90
C ILE A 237 -19.20 23.41 1.62
N GLU A 238 -18.52 22.91 2.65
CA GLU A 238 -17.28 22.14 2.48
C GLU A 238 -17.51 20.86 1.65
N LYS A 239 -18.59 20.11 1.93
CA LYS A 239 -19.01 18.97 1.10
C LYS A 239 -19.33 19.39 -0.33
N ALA A 240 -20.00 20.54 -0.52
CA ALA A 240 -20.32 21.07 -1.84
C ALA A 240 -19.05 21.43 -2.65
N ILE A 241 -18.03 22.01 -2.01
CA ILE A 241 -16.74 22.29 -2.65
C ILE A 241 -16.08 21.00 -3.13
N ALA A 242 -16.07 19.95 -2.30
CA ALA A 242 -15.53 18.65 -2.68
C ALA A 242 -16.27 18.07 -3.90
N LEU A 243 -17.61 18.09 -3.90
CA LEU A 243 -18.42 17.62 -5.02
C LEU A 243 -18.19 18.43 -6.30
N MET A 244 -17.95 19.74 -6.20
CA MET A 244 -17.64 20.57 -7.39
C MET A 244 -16.29 20.23 -8.03
N GLN A 245 -15.34 19.69 -7.26
CA GLN A 245 -14.02 19.31 -7.76
C GLN A 245 -14.01 17.92 -8.38
N SER A 246 -14.83 17.00 -7.86
CA SER A 246 -14.78 15.57 -8.21
C SER A 246 -15.90 15.07 -9.13
N SER A 247 -16.93 15.89 -9.42
CA SER A 247 -18.14 15.42 -10.12
C SER A 247 -18.62 16.35 -11.25
N GLY A 248 -19.53 15.82 -12.07
CA GLY A 248 -20.25 16.56 -13.12
C GLY A 248 -21.61 17.13 -12.67
N TYR A 249 -21.98 17.05 -11.39
CA TYR A 249 -23.30 17.46 -10.92
C TYR A 249 -23.56 18.95 -11.16
N SER A 250 -24.78 19.28 -11.57
CA SER A 250 -25.28 20.66 -11.65
C SER A 250 -25.27 21.34 -10.27
N LEU A 251 -25.31 22.67 -10.24
CA LEU A 251 -25.35 23.41 -8.97
C LEU A 251 -26.63 23.13 -8.18
N THR A 252 -27.73 22.83 -8.88
CA THR A 252 -29.00 22.44 -8.28
C THR A 252 -28.88 21.07 -7.60
N GLU A 253 -28.29 20.08 -8.29
CA GLU A 253 -28.04 18.75 -7.70
C GLU A 253 -27.10 18.82 -6.50
N ILE A 254 -26.02 19.59 -6.58
CA ILE A 254 -25.10 19.76 -5.44
C ILE A 254 -25.82 20.40 -4.24
N ALA A 255 -26.71 21.39 -4.47
CA ALA A 255 -27.49 21.97 -3.39
C ALA A 255 -28.32 20.91 -2.66
N TYR A 256 -29.03 20.05 -3.40
CA TYR A 256 -29.82 18.96 -2.82
C TYR A 256 -28.96 17.87 -2.15
N LEU A 257 -27.89 17.42 -2.80
CA LEU A 257 -26.97 16.39 -2.28
C LEU A 257 -26.20 16.84 -1.02
N THR A 258 -26.19 18.13 -0.75
CA THR A 258 -25.59 18.70 0.48
C THR A 258 -26.64 19.20 1.46
N GLY A 259 -27.91 18.84 1.28
CA GLY A 259 -28.99 19.08 2.24
C GLY A 259 -29.56 20.50 2.24
N PHE A 260 -29.31 21.31 1.22
CA PHE A 260 -30.03 22.57 1.03
C PHE A 260 -31.40 22.33 0.41
N SER A 261 -32.39 23.11 0.84
CA SER A 261 -33.77 23.06 0.33
C SER A 261 -33.90 23.51 -1.13
N ASP A 262 -33.02 24.40 -1.55
CA ASP A 262 -33.06 25.03 -2.87
C ASP A 262 -31.71 25.67 -3.22
N GLN A 263 -31.50 25.86 -4.53
CA GLN A 263 -30.27 26.42 -5.08
C GLN A 263 -30.03 27.89 -4.71
N SER A 264 -31.09 28.68 -4.49
CA SER A 264 -30.98 30.10 -4.15
C SER A 264 -30.41 30.28 -2.74
N HIS A 265 -30.92 29.49 -1.78
CA HIS A 265 -30.41 29.43 -0.42
C HIS A 265 -28.96 28.93 -0.41
N PHE A 266 -28.67 27.84 -1.12
CA PHE A 266 -27.31 27.33 -1.29
C PHE A 266 -26.35 28.41 -1.78
N THR A 267 -26.70 29.10 -2.87
CA THR A 267 -25.86 30.14 -3.49
C THR A 267 -25.52 31.27 -2.52
N ARG A 268 -26.52 31.74 -1.77
CA ARG A 268 -26.33 32.81 -0.78
C ARG A 268 -25.38 32.38 0.34
N ILE A 269 -25.54 31.17 0.86
CA ILE A 269 -24.69 30.64 1.94
C ILE A 269 -23.27 30.34 1.43
N PHE A 270 -23.14 29.76 0.23
CA PHE A 270 -21.86 29.49 -0.40
C PHE A 270 -21.07 30.78 -0.62
N LYS A 271 -21.70 31.85 -1.11
CA LYS A 271 -21.07 33.16 -1.27
C LYS A 271 -20.66 33.76 0.07
N LYS A 272 -21.52 33.68 1.09
CA LYS A 272 -21.20 34.15 2.44
C LYS A 272 -19.96 33.43 3.01
N HIS A 273 -19.83 32.14 2.73
CA HIS A 273 -18.74 31.31 3.26
C HIS A 273 -17.43 31.43 2.47
N THR A 274 -17.49 31.45 1.13
CA THR A 274 -16.30 31.38 0.26
C THR A 274 -15.90 32.72 -0.36
N GLY A 275 -16.74 33.74 -0.23
CA GLY A 275 -16.58 35.05 -0.88
C GLY A 275 -16.94 35.07 -2.38
N LYS A 276 -17.22 33.92 -3.00
CA LYS A 276 -17.53 33.80 -4.44
C LYS A 276 -18.84 33.06 -4.68
N ASN A 277 -19.50 33.34 -5.80
CA ASN A 277 -20.68 32.54 -6.19
C ASN A 277 -20.25 31.12 -6.59
N PRO A 278 -21.09 30.09 -6.39
CA PRO A 278 -20.80 28.72 -6.81
C PRO A 278 -20.39 28.58 -8.27
N SER A 279 -21.09 29.27 -9.18
CA SER A 279 -20.79 29.23 -10.62
C SER A 279 -19.39 29.77 -10.93
N ASP A 280 -18.97 30.83 -10.25
CA ASP A 280 -17.65 31.44 -10.43
C ASP A 280 -16.56 30.60 -9.76
N TYR A 281 -16.89 29.97 -8.62
CA TYR A 281 -15.99 29.08 -7.91
C TYR A 281 -15.70 27.80 -8.72
N ARG A 282 -16.68 27.29 -9.48
CA ARG A 282 -16.53 26.09 -10.32
C ARG A 282 -15.70 26.32 -11.58
N LYS A 283 -15.61 27.56 -12.09
CA LYS A 283 -14.82 27.84 -13.30
C LYS A 283 -13.36 27.43 -13.06
N LYS A 284 -12.91 26.38 -13.77
CA LYS A 284 -11.49 26.00 -13.81
C LYS A 284 -10.68 27.24 -14.23
N PRO A 285 -9.50 27.50 -13.64
CA PRO A 285 -8.64 28.56 -14.14
C PRO A 285 -8.43 28.30 -15.64
N ALA A 286 -8.69 29.33 -16.47
CA ALA A 286 -8.35 29.28 -17.87
C ALA A 286 -6.87 28.94 -17.95
N LYS A 287 -6.53 27.79 -18.55
CA LYS A 287 -5.14 27.48 -18.88
C LYS A 287 -4.63 28.62 -19.77
N LYS A 288 -3.77 29.47 -19.21
CA LYS A 288 -2.80 30.24 -19.98
C LYS A 288 -1.58 29.37 -20.18
#